data_AF-A0A3P6SJF1-F1
#
_entry.id   AF-A0A3P6SJF1-F1
#
_cell.length_a   1.000
_cell.length_b   1.000
_cell.length_c   1.000
_cell.angle_alpha   90.00
_cell.angle_beta   90.00
_cell.angle_gamma   90.00
#
_symmetry.space_group_name_H-M   'P 1'
#
loop_
_entity.id
_entity.type
_entity.pdbx_description
1 polymer ?
#
loop_
_entity_poly.entity_id
_entity_poly.type
_entity_poly.pdbx_seq_one_letter_code
_entity_poly.pdbx_strand_id
1 'polypeptide(L)'
;MRTALCPSRLVVFPRLSGRCCQTTQTEPPKEDKYEMFRKLNEYASAGLWDDRYNKPRLFLFGKNRQKAYELHDKMTPKTDSFFKRSPYGVHLEVLYRLSLGIAAITIICSLYVMLIPEQKRLKYKYRKQHASGEEHS
;
A
#
# COMPACT_ATOMS: atom_id res chain seq x y z
N MET A 1 -29.38 13.96 -85.47
CA MET A 1 -28.57 15.15 -85.11
C MET A 1 -28.52 15.27 -83.59
N ARG A 2 -27.33 15.57 -83.06
CA ARG A 2 -26.96 15.92 -81.67
C ARG A 2 -26.68 14.74 -80.71
N THR A 3 -25.40 14.44 -80.69
CA THR A 3 -24.54 13.80 -79.69
C THR A 3 -24.53 14.51 -78.33
N ALA A 4 -24.19 13.74 -77.27
CA ALA A 4 -23.16 14.00 -76.23
C ALA A 4 -23.63 13.48 -74.85
N LEU A 5 -23.09 12.37 -74.35
CA LEU A 5 -21.86 12.23 -73.54
C LEU A 5 -21.95 12.90 -72.15
N CYS A 6 -22.15 12.07 -71.12
CA CYS A 6 -21.80 12.37 -69.74
C CYS A 6 -20.29 12.70 -69.63
N PRO A 7 -19.85 13.40 -68.55
CA PRO A 7 -19.39 12.63 -67.40
C PRO A 7 -19.61 13.27 -66.02
N SER A 8 -19.66 12.36 -65.05
CA SER A 8 -19.67 12.52 -63.60
C SER A 8 -18.57 13.46 -63.08
N ARG A 9 -18.97 14.49 -62.32
CA ARG A 9 -18.05 15.34 -61.56
C ARG A 9 -17.62 14.62 -60.27
N LEU A 10 -16.42 14.05 -60.28
CA LEU A 10 -15.68 13.68 -59.08
C LEU A 10 -15.26 14.97 -58.37
N VAL A 11 -15.76 15.18 -57.15
CA VAL A 11 -15.30 16.26 -56.26
C VAL A 11 -13.96 15.84 -55.69
N VAL A 12 -12.89 16.41 -56.25
CA VAL A 12 -11.52 16.30 -55.75
C VAL A 12 -11.40 17.24 -54.55
N PHE A 13 -11.22 16.67 -53.34
CA PHE A 13 -10.83 17.45 -52.17
C PHE A 13 -9.36 17.86 -52.31
N PRO A 14 -9.01 19.17 -52.32
CA PRO A 14 -7.62 19.57 -52.29
C PRO A 14 -7.03 19.29 -50.91
N ARG A 15 -5.97 18.47 -50.89
CA ARG A 15 -5.08 18.30 -49.75
C ARG A 15 -4.37 19.63 -49.49
N LEU A 16 -4.76 20.36 -48.45
CA LEU A 16 -3.95 21.45 -47.91
C LEU A 16 -2.79 20.86 -47.11
N SER A 17 -1.65 20.73 -47.78
CA SER A 17 -0.35 20.59 -47.13
C SER A 17 0.09 21.93 -46.55
N GLY A 18 0.57 21.90 -45.30
CA GLY A 18 1.71 22.72 -44.89
C GLY A 18 1.39 24.11 -44.35
N ARG A 19 1.14 24.19 -43.04
CA ARG A 19 1.89 25.04 -42.08
C ARG A 19 1.23 24.92 -40.71
N CYS A 20 1.61 23.88 -39.96
CA CYS A 20 1.45 23.94 -38.52
C CYS A 20 2.64 24.76 -38.01
N CYS A 21 2.40 26.02 -37.65
CA CYS A 21 3.37 26.85 -36.94
C CYS A 21 3.69 26.16 -35.61
N GLN A 22 4.80 25.43 -35.55
CA GLN A 22 5.37 25.00 -34.28
C GLN A 22 6.10 26.21 -33.69
N THR A 23 5.39 27.01 -32.89
CA THR A 23 6.03 27.94 -31.99
C THR A 23 6.68 27.11 -30.87
N THR A 24 7.99 26.92 -30.96
CA THR A 24 8.79 26.37 -29.85
C THR A 24 8.83 27.42 -28.74
N GLN A 25 7.82 27.38 -27.87
CA GLN A 25 7.88 28.05 -26.57
C GLN A 25 8.88 27.26 -25.71
N THR A 26 10.13 27.71 -25.66
CA THR A 26 11.10 27.26 -24.65
C THR A 26 10.75 27.96 -23.34
N GLU A 27 9.66 27.53 -22.71
CA GLU A 27 9.42 27.82 -21.31
C GLU A 27 10.34 26.93 -20.45
N PRO A 28 10.76 27.37 -19.24
CA PRO A 28 11.38 26.45 -18.28
C PRO A 28 10.46 25.24 -18.13
N PRO A 29 10.99 23.99 -17.99
CA PRO A 29 10.16 22.80 -18.06
C PRO A 29 9.05 22.91 -17.02
N LYS A 30 7.85 23.25 -17.50
CA LYS A 30 6.63 23.15 -16.72
C LYS A 30 6.59 21.71 -16.28
N GLU A 31 6.54 21.46 -14.97
CA GLU A 31 6.24 20.11 -14.47
C GLU A 31 5.06 19.58 -15.27
N ASP A 32 5.29 18.54 -16.06
CA ASP A 32 4.28 18.00 -16.96
C ASP A 32 3.18 17.43 -16.05
N LYS A 33 2.10 18.19 -15.93
CA LYS A 33 0.93 17.84 -15.10
C LYS A 33 0.39 16.44 -15.45
N TYR A 34 0.71 15.94 -16.64
CA TYR A 34 0.23 14.67 -17.16
C TYR A 34 1.27 13.55 -17.18
N GLU A 35 2.52 13.81 -16.77
CA GLU A 35 3.57 12.78 -16.74
C GLU A 35 3.17 11.57 -15.88
N MET A 36 2.54 11.84 -14.74
CA MET A 36 2.07 10.79 -13.84
C MET A 36 0.98 9.91 -14.48
N PHE A 37 0.02 10.53 -15.18
CA PHE A 37 -1.04 9.81 -15.88
C PHE A 37 -0.52 9.05 -17.10
N ARG A 38 0.50 9.56 -17.79
CA ARG A 38 1.19 8.85 -18.87
C ARG A 38 1.84 7.56 -18.35
N LYS A 39 2.57 7.64 -17.24
CA LYS A 39 3.15 6.47 -16.55
C LYS A 39 2.09 5.50 -16.04
N LEU A 40 0.95 6.01 -15.56
CA LEU A 40 -0.17 5.18 -15.13
C LEU A 40 -0.74 4.35 -16.29
N ASN A 41 -0.96 4.98 -17.45
CA ASN A 41 -1.42 4.29 -18.66
C ASN A 41 -0.40 3.28 -19.18
N GLU A 42 0.90 3.59 -19.09
CA GLU A 42 1.96 2.62 -19.38
C GLU A 42 1.90 1.41 -18.45
N TYR A 43 1.69 1.61 -17.14
CA TYR A 43 1.58 0.50 -16.18
C TYR A 43 0.28 -0.29 -16.31
N ALA A 44 -0.82 0.36 -16.67
CA ALA A 44 -2.09 -0.30 -16.99
C ALA A 44 -1.94 -1.17 -18.25
N SER A 45 -1.35 -0.63 -19.32
CA SER A 45 -1.11 -1.41 -20.55
C SER A 45 -0.11 -2.55 -20.36
N ALA A 46 0.87 -2.40 -19.46
CA ALA A 46 1.79 -3.46 -19.06
C ALA A 46 1.16 -4.51 -18.11
N GLY A 47 -0.09 -4.34 -17.66
CA GLY A 47 -0.77 -5.25 -16.74
C GLY A 47 -0.26 -5.19 -15.29
N LEU A 48 0.48 -4.13 -14.94
CA LEU A 48 1.00 -3.86 -13.60
C LEU A 48 -0.01 -3.12 -12.72
N TRP A 49 -0.97 -2.44 -13.34
CA TRP A 49 -2.00 -1.69 -12.67
C TRP A 49 -3.36 -2.39 -12.81
N ASP A 50 -4.14 -2.40 -11.74
CA ASP A 50 -5.52 -2.86 -11.74
C ASP A 50 -6.45 -1.66 -11.94
N ASP A 51 -7.06 -1.59 -13.13
CA ASP A 51 -7.96 -0.51 -13.54
C ASP A 51 -9.26 -0.48 -12.70
N ARG A 52 -9.73 -1.65 -12.23
CA ARG A 52 -10.98 -1.74 -11.48
C ARG A 52 -10.89 -1.07 -10.11
N TYR A 53 -9.74 -1.20 -9.45
CA TYR A 53 -9.53 -0.70 -8.09
C TYR A 53 -8.57 0.50 -8.05
N ASN A 54 -8.06 0.94 -9.20
CA ASN A 54 -7.04 1.96 -9.37
C ASN A 54 -5.84 1.77 -8.41
N LYS A 55 -5.29 0.55 -8.38
CA LYS A 55 -4.20 0.16 -7.47
C LYS A 55 -3.17 -0.73 -8.18
N PRO A 56 -1.91 -0.79 -7.68
CA PRO A 56 -0.94 -1.80 -8.11
C PRO A 56 -1.49 -3.22 -7.92
N ARG A 57 -1.19 -4.11 -8.88
CA ARG A 57 -1.60 -5.52 -8.79
C ARG A 57 -0.89 -6.22 -7.62
N LEU A 58 -1.60 -7.14 -6.95
CA LEU A 58 -1.10 -7.78 -5.71
C LEU A 58 0.10 -8.70 -5.92
N PHE A 59 0.22 -9.35 -7.10
CA PHE A 59 1.27 -10.33 -7.41
C PHE A 59 2.39 -9.76 -8.28
N LEU A 60 2.82 -8.53 -7.97
CA LEU A 60 4.01 -7.94 -8.58
C LEU A 60 5.26 -8.28 -7.75
N PHE A 61 6.32 -8.66 -8.46
CA PHE A 61 7.62 -9.00 -7.85
C PHE A 61 8.75 -8.13 -8.43
N GLY A 62 9.81 -7.97 -7.63
CA GLY A 62 11.03 -7.26 -8.02
C GLY A 62 10.81 -5.79 -8.40
N LYS A 63 11.44 -5.37 -9.50
CA LYS A 63 11.46 -3.97 -9.97
C LYS A 63 10.08 -3.45 -10.36
N ASN A 64 9.22 -4.32 -10.90
CA ASN A 64 7.88 -3.96 -11.34
C ASN A 64 6.99 -3.56 -10.15
N ARG A 65 7.11 -4.28 -9.03
CA ARG A 65 6.46 -3.93 -7.77
C ARG A 65 6.89 -2.54 -7.31
N GLN A 66 8.20 -2.31 -7.23
CA GLN A 66 8.75 -1.03 -6.76
C GLN A 66 8.21 0.15 -7.56
N LYS A 67 8.25 0.05 -8.90
CA LYS A 67 7.75 1.08 -9.81
C LYS A 67 6.26 1.37 -9.65
N ALA A 68 5.43 0.33 -9.55
CA ALA A 68 3.98 0.49 -9.39
C ALA A 68 3.63 1.12 -8.04
N TYR A 69 4.29 0.68 -6.96
CA TYR A 69 4.07 1.26 -5.64
C TYR A 69 4.65 2.67 -5.51
N GLU A 70 5.75 3.00 -6.18
CA GLU A 70 6.29 4.37 -6.21
C GLU A 70 5.29 5.34 -6.86
N LEU A 71 4.68 4.95 -7.98
CA LEU A 71 3.65 5.76 -8.63
C LEU A 71 2.40 5.88 -7.75
N HIS A 72 1.96 4.78 -7.14
CA HIS A 72 0.83 4.78 -6.22
C HIS A 72 1.06 5.71 -5.01
N ASP A 73 2.26 5.70 -4.45
CA ASP A 73 2.65 6.54 -3.31
C ASP A 73 2.71 8.03 -3.66
N LYS A 74 3.03 8.36 -4.91
CA LYS A 74 2.94 9.74 -5.43
C LYS A 74 1.49 10.20 -5.60
N MET A 75 0.60 9.28 -5.98
CA MET A 75 -0.81 9.59 -6.26
C MET A 75 -1.69 9.63 -5.01
N THR A 76 -1.41 8.77 -4.02
CA THR A 76 -2.20 8.67 -2.80
C THR A 76 -1.39 9.22 -1.61
N PRO A 77 -1.80 10.35 -1.01
CA PRO A 77 -1.11 10.88 0.16
C PRO A 77 -1.19 9.87 1.31
N LYS A 78 -0.10 9.72 2.08
CA LYS A 78 0.03 8.76 3.19
C LYS A 78 -0.70 9.26 4.43
N THR A 79 -1.99 9.58 4.30
CA THR A 79 -2.82 10.07 5.41
C THR A 79 -3.31 8.95 6.31
N ASP A 80 -3.48 7.75 5.76
CA ASP A 80 -4.03 6.61 6.49
C ASP A 80 -2.98 5.88 7.33
N SER A 81 -3.41 5.41 8.50
CA SER A 81 -2.59 4.61 9.41
C SER A 81 -1.99 3.39 8.70
N PHE A 82 -0.77 3.01 9.07
CA PHE A 82 -0.01 1.90 8.46
C PHE A 82 -0.84 0.61 8.28
N PHE A 83 -1.64 0.26 9.30
CA PHE A 83 -2.49 -0.93 9.26
C PHE A 83 -3.56 -0.84 8.17
N LYS A 84 -4.24 0.30 8.00
CA LYS A 84 -5.32 0.46 7.01
C LYS A 84 -4.86 0.40 5.56
N ARG A 85 -3.57 0.60 5.31
CA ARG A 85 -3.00 0.62 3.96
C ARG A 85 -2.90 -0.76 3.33
N SER A 86 -2.69 -1.80 4.14
CA SER A 86 -2.53 -3.16 3.64
C SER A 86 -3.86 -3.91 3.65
N PRO A 87 -4.12 -4.81 2.69
CA PRO A 87 -5.32 -5.64 2.71
C PRO A 87 -5.40 -6.53 3.96
N TYR A 88 -4.26 -6.84 4.58
CA TYR A 88 -4.14 -7.63 5.81
C TYR A 88 -4.08 -6.78 7.08
N GLY A 89 -4.41 -5.49 6.97
CA GLY A 89 -4.27 -4.51 8.04
C GLY A 89 -4.91 -4.89 9.35
N VAL A 90 -6.15 -5.38 9.26
CA VAL A 90 -6.94 -5.79 10.41
C VAL A 90 -6.28 -6.97 11.15
N HIS A 91 -5.76 -7.95 10.41
CA HIS A 91 -5.08 -9.09 11.02
C HIS A 91 -3.78 -8.69 11.72
N LEU A 92 -2.99 -7.80 11.09
CA LEU A 92 -1.77 -7.27 11.68
C LEU A 92 -2.05 -6.44 12.94
N GLU A 93 -3.12 -5.66 12.95
CA GLU A 93 -3.54 -4.88 14.12
C GLU A 93 -3.90 -5.80 15.30
N VAL A 94 -4.63 -6.88 15.05
CA VAL A 94 -4.99 -7.87 16.07
C VAL A 94 -3.74 -8.57 16.62
N LEU A 95 -2.84 -9.02 15.74
CA LEU A 95 -1.57 -9.65 16.16
C LEU A 95 -0.71 -8.69 16.99
N TYR A 96 -0.64 -7.42 16.58
CA TYR A 96 0.07 -6.39 17.33
C TYR A 96 -0.52 -6.21 18.73
N ARG A 97 -1.84 -6.05 18.83
CA ARG A 97 -2.54 -5.92 20.14
C ARG A 97 -2.35 -7.14 21.03
N LEU A 98 -2.39 -8.35 20.46
CA LEU A 98 -2.15 -9.59 21.18
C LEU A 98 -0.72 -9.64 21.73
N SER A 99 0.27 -9.31 20.90
CA SER A 99 1.67 -9.27 21.31
C SER A 99 1.92 -8.27 22.45
N LEU A 100 1.26 -7.12 22.40
CA LEU A 100 1.35 -6.09 23.43
C LEU A 100 0.75 -6.57 24.76
N GLY A 101 -0.35 -7.31 24.72
CA GLY A 101 -0.96 -7.93 25.91
C GLY A 101 -0.04 -8.96 26.57
N ILE A 102 0.59 -9.84 25.77
CA ILE A 102 1.54 -10.83 26.28
C ILE A 102 2.75 -10.12 26.90
N ALA A 103 3.32 -9.12 26.21
CA ALA A 103 4.43 -8.34 26.73
C ALA A 103 4.08 -7.67 28.07
N ALA A 104 2.90 -7.05 28.17
CA ALA A 104 2.44 -6.42 29.41
C ALA A 104 2.35 -7.42 30.57
N ILE A 105 1.77 -8.61 30.35
CA ILE A 105 1.68 -9.66 31.38
C ILE A 105 3.08 -10.10 31.83
N THR A 106 4.00 -10.33 30.89
CA THR A 106 5.37 -10.74 31.23
C THR A 106 6.10 -9.68 32.08
N ILE A 107 5.93 -8.39 31.74
CA ILE A 107 6.50 -7.29 32.50
C ILE A 107 5.90 -7.26 33.91
N ILE A 108 4.57 -7.36 34.05
CA ILE A 108 3.92 -7.38 35.36
C ILE A 108 4.40 -8.56 36.22
N CYS A 109 4.48 -9.76 35.65
CA CYS A 109 5.01 -10.94 36.35
C CYS A 109 6.47 -10.75 36.77
N SER A 110 7.31 -10.15 35.92
CA SER A 110 8.72 -9.87 36.24
C SER A 110 8.85 -8.86 37.39
N LEU A 111 8.03 -7.79 37.36
CA LEU A 111 8.00 -6.79 38.42
C LEU A 111 7.51 -7.39 39.73
N TYR A 112 6.50 -8.26 39.71
CA TYR A 112 6.02 -8.96 40.90
C TYR A 112 7.12 -9.80 41.57
N VAL A 113 7.92 -10.51 40.78
CA VAL A 113 9.06 -11.30 41.30
C VAL A 113 10.14 -10.38 41.89
N MET A 114 10.41 -9.23 41.27
CA MET A 114 11.40 -8.27 41.78
C MET A 114 10.93 -7.55 43.04
N LEU A 115 9.66 -7.15 43.13
CA LEU A 115 9.12 -6.36 44.24
C LEU A 115 8.80 -7.20 45.48
N ILE A 116 8.44 -8.48 45.31
CA ILE A 116 8.17 -9.39 46.43
C ILE A 116 9.41 -10.25 46.68
N PRO A 117 10.21 -9.93 47.72
CA PRO A 117 11.38 -10.73 48.06
C PRO A 117 10.97 -12.17 48.39
N GLU A 118 11.74 -13.13 47.87
CA GLU A 118 11.47 -14.58 47.96
C GLU A 118 11.08 -15.06 49.36
N GLN A 119 11.62 -14.43 50.40
CA GLN A 119 11.38 -14.82 51.78
C GLN A 119 9.90 -14.75 52.20
N LYS A 120 9.11 -13.81 51.65
CA LYS A 120 7.65 -13.77 51.92
C LYS A 120 6.86 -14.77 51.07
N ARG A 121 7.34 -15.10 49.87
CA ARG A 121 6.71 -16.06 48.96
C ARG A 121 6.90 -17.50 49.43
N LEU A 122 8.09 -17.86 49.91
CA LEU A 122 8.35 -19.18 50.52
C LEU A 122 7.51 -19.40 51.78
N LYS A 123 7.37 -18.38 52.64
CA LYS A 123 6.60 -18.47 53.89
C LYS A 123 5.13 -18.83 53.65
N TYR A 124 4.56 -18.42 52.51
CA TYR A 124 3.19 -18.78 52.12
C TYR A 124 3.12 -20.13 51.40
N LYS A 125 4.09 -20.42 50.51
CA LYS A 125 4.16 -21.68 49.75
C LYS A 125 4.39 -22.91 50.65
N TYR A 126 5.18 -22.77 51.71
CA TYR A 126 5.50 -23.83 52.67
C TYR A 126 4.70 -23.77 53.98
N ARG A 127 3.79 -22.78 54.14
CA ARG A 127 2.99 -22.61 55.38
C ARG A 127 2.19 -23.85 55.74
N LYS A 128 1.62 -24.53 54.73
CA LYS A 128 0.79 -25.73 54.94
C LYS A 128 1.62 -26.96 55.29
N GLN A 129 2.88 -27.04 54.84
CA GLN A 129 3.73 -28.21 55.09
C GLN A 129 4.26 -28.26 56.52
N HIS A 130 4.41 -27.11 57.18
CA HIS A 130 4.77 -27.06 58.60
C HIS A 130 3.56 -27.30 59.54
N ALA A 131 2.35 -26.91 59.13
CA ALA A 131 1.15 -27.14 59.94
C ALA A 131 0.69 -28.61 59.96
N SER A 132 0.93 -29.37 58.88
CA SER A 132 0.57 -30.80 58.80
C SER A 132 1.63 -31.75 59.37
N GLY A 133 2.78 -31.23 59.82
CA GLY A 133 3.87 -32.03 60.38
C GLY A 133 3.90 -32.09 61.91
N GLU A 134 3.18 -31.18 62.60
CA GLU A 134 3.16 -31.08 64.06
C GLU A 134 1.99 -31.83 64.73
N GLU A 135 1.05 -32.43 63.97
CA GLU A 135 -0.06 -33.21 64.53
C GLU A 135 0.28 -34.70 64.82
N HIS A 136 1.55 -35.09 64.68
CA HIS A 136 2.02 -36.44 65.03
C HIS A 136 3.37 -36.43 65.76
N SER A 137 3.38 -36.06 67.04
CA SER A 137 4.36 -36.51 68.04
C SER A 137 3.80 -36.39 69.45
#